data_AF-A0A1V5NDL8-F1
#
_entry.id   AF-A0A1V5NDL8-F1
#
_cell.length_a   1.000
_cell.length_b   1.000
_cell.length_c   1.000
_cell.angle_alpha   90.00
_cell.angle_beta   90.00
_cell.angle_gamma   90.00
#
_symmetry.space_group_name_H-M   'P 1'
#
loop_
_entity.id
_entity.type
_entity.pdbx_description
1 polymer ?
#
loop_
_entity_poly.entity_id
_entity_poly.type
_entity_poly.pdbx_seq_one_letter_code
_entity_poly.pdbx_strand_id
1 'polypeptide(L)'
;MKSLTGSGTRTFKPDLNWFVDWVSGSPNFTGGWTSSSTFGTDYTSNSWVWNATTAEIASSASLQFTLSGNQIQLTVKQKLYKEHQTTNESGESIWVTDQVIDNFTNSGSVTVNAEDQTLAISIPLIDYSGSPARWLSSTGNEGVWYLVPHGGSTYTNVETNGIWLGYTSKTDETTILHFVVAE
;
A
#
# COMPACT_ATOMS: atom_id res chain seq x y z
N MET A 1 5.45 -3.03 20.45
CA MET A 1 6.22 -1.91 19.88
C MET A 1 7.53 -2.32 19.21
N LYS A 2 8.23 -3.38 19.67
CA LYS A 2 9.48 -3.87 19.05
C LYS A 2 9.33 -4.54 17.68
N SER A 3 8.14 -4.80 17.16
CA SER A 3 7.99 -5.64 15.96
C SER A 3 8.02 -4.87 14.65
N LEU A 4 7.34 -3.72 14.55
CA LEU A 4 7.29 -2.94 13.31
C LEU A 4 8.66 -2.38 12.90
N THR A 5 9.51 -2.04 13.88
CA THR A 5 10.83 -1.42 13.67
C THR A 5 11.98 -2.21 14.29
N GLY A 6 11.73 -3.26 15.07
CA GLY A 6 12.81 -3.87 15.86
C GLY A 6 13.39 -2.86 16.86
N SER A 7 14.73 -2.82 16.89
CA SER A 7 15.55 -1.80 17.55
C SER A 7 16.09 -0.73 16.59
N GLY A 8 15.52 -0.56 15.40
CA GLY A 8 16.08 0.35 14.39
C GLY A 8 15.18 0.60 13.19
N THR A 9 15.69 0.30 12.00
CA THR A 9 15.03 0.54 10.70
C THR A 9 14.55 -0.77 10.09
N ARG A 10 13.35 -0.75 9.51
CA ARG A 10 12.76 -1.85 8.75
C ARG A 10 12.17 -1.32 7.46
N THR A 11 12.37 -2.06 6.37
CA THR A 11 11.87 -1.68 5.05
C THR A 11 10.99 -2.79 4.51
N PHE A 12 9.81 -2.43 4.03
CA PHE A 12 8.87 -3.32 3.36
C PHE A 12 8.64 -2.85 1.92
N LYS A 13 8.30 -3.77 1.03
CA LYS A 13 7.93 -3.49 -0.36
C LYS A 13 6.57 -4.13 -0.67
N PRO A 14 5.75 -3.53 -1.55
CA PRO A 14 4.53 -4.19 -2.02
C PRO A 14 4.81 -5.60 -2.53
N ASP A 15 3.95 -6.55 -2.18
CA ASP A 15 4.01 -7.90 -2.74
C ASP A 15 3.42 -7.90 -4.16
N LEU A 16 4.25 -8.23 -5.14
CA LEU A 16 3.83 -8.27 -6.55
C LEU A 16 2.91 -9.46 -6.86
N ASN A 17 2.83 -10.46 -5.98
CA ASN A 17 1.99 -11.64 -6.13
C ASN A 17 0.65 -11.51 -5.37
N TRP A 18 0.60 -10.62 -4.36
CA TRP A 18 -0.55 -10.34 -3.50
C TRP A 18 -0.81 -8.82 -3.46
N PHE A 19 -1.15 -8.27 -4.62
CA PHE A 19 -1.17 -6.83 -4.80
C PHE A 19 -2.25 -6.12 -3.98
N VAL A 20 -3.50 -6.54 -4.12
CA VAL A 20 -4.64 -5.89 -3.47
C VAL A 20 -5.81 -6.84 -3.28
N ASP A 21 -6.50 -6.69 -2.15
CA ASP A 21 -7.74 -7.39 -1.81
C ASP A 21 -8.81 -6.43 -1.27
N TRP A 22 -10.06 -6.88 -1.29
CA TRP A 22 -11.19 -6.19 -0.67
C TRP A 22 -11.98 -7.19 0.18
N VAL A 23 -12.04 -6.91 1.47
CA VAL A 23 -12.64 -7.80 2.46
C VAL A 23 -13.58 -7.02 3.37
N SER A 24 -14.35 -7.73 4.18
CA SER A 24 -15.19 -7.10 5.20
C SER A 24 -14.36 -6.29 6.21
N GLY A 25 -15.02 -5.39 6.92
CA GLY A 25 -14.38 -4.57 7.95
C GLY A 25 -13.77 -5.36 9.11
N SER A 26 -12.99 -4.63 9.91
CA SER A 26 -12.50 -5.09 11.21
C SER A 26 -13.64 -5.59 12.12
N PRO A 27 -13.44 -6.60 12.96
CA PRO A 27 -12.18 -7.33 13.19
C PRO A 27 -11.98 -8.55 12.28
N ASN A 28 -12.97 -8.89 11.45
CA ASN A 28 -13.05 -10.21 10.85
C ASN A 28 -12.32 -10.32 9.51
N PHE A 29 -12.27 -9.24 8.70
CA PHE A 29 -11.57 -9.21 7.41
C PHE A 29 -11.88 -10.43 6.52
N THR A 30 -13.14 -10.85 6.53
CA THR A 30 -13.64 -12.01 5.78
C THR A 30 -14.00 -11.62 4.36
N GLY A 31 -13.75 -12.50 3.39
CA GLY A 31 -14.04 -12.22 1.99
C GLY A 31 -13.25 -13.12 1.05
N GLY A 32 -13.34 -12.82 -0.23
CA GLY A 32 -12.51 -13.45 -1.25
C GLY A 32 -11.13 -12.81 -1.25
N TRP A 33 -10.15 -13.49 -0.68
CA TRP A 33 -8.75 -13.16 -0.85
C TRP A 33 -8.29 -13.70 -2.22
N THR A 34 -7.56 -12.88 -2.96
CA THR A 34 -6.79 -13.29 -4.13
C THR A 34 -5.76 -14.34 -3.72
N SER A 35 -5.12 -15.00 -4.68
CA SER A 35 -4.01 -15.93 -4.41
C SER A 35 -2.69 -15.35 -4.91
N SER A 36 -1.58 -15.91 -4.45
CA SER A 36 -0.23 -15.58 -4.93
C SER A 36 -0.02 -15.76 -6.43
N SER A 37 -0.95 -16.41 -7.14
CA SER A 37 -0.89 -16.60 -8.60
C SER A 37 -1.78 -15.63 -9.37
N THR A 38 -2.44 -14.68 -8.70
CA THR A 38 -3.44 -13.78 -9.31
C THR A 38 -2.79 -12.65 -10.09
N PHE A 39 -1.64 -12.17 -9.60
CA PHE A 39 -0.93 -11.01 -10.13
C PHE A 39 0.42 -11.44 -10.73
N GLY A 40 1.53 -11.02 -10.14
CA GLY A 40 2.87 -11.34 -10.64
C GLY A 40 3.06 -10.81 -12.06
N THR A 41 3.42 -11.69 -12.99
CA THR A 41 3.66 -11.33 -14.40
C THR A 41 2.43 -11.40 -15.30
N ASP A 42 1.24 -11.72 -14.76
CA ASP A 42 -0.01 -11.73 -15.53
C ASP A 42 -0.63 -10.34 -15.60
N TYR A 43 -0.32 -9.60 -16.66
CA TYR A 43 -0.87 -8.26 -16.91
C TYR A 43 -2.16 -8.27 -17.74
N THR A 44 -2.76 -9.44 -17.98
CA THR A 44 -3.94 -9.59 -18.83
C THR A 44 -5.19 -9.92 -18.02
N SER A 45 -5.13 -10.95 -17.18
CA SER A 45 -6.31 -11.47 -16.47
C SER A 45 -6.92 -10.46 -15.50
N ASN A 46 -6.08 -9.61 -14.89
CA ASN A 46 -6.49 -8.57 -13.94
C ASN A 46 -6.11 -7.16 -14.42
N SER A 47 -6.07 -6.93 -15.73
CA SER A 47 -5.62 -5.67 -16.37
C SER A 47 -6.36 -4.41 -15.92
N TRP A 48 -7.56 -4.55 -15.35
CA TRP A 48 -8.35 -3.46 -14.76
C TRP A 48 -7.71 -2.85 -13.50
N VAL A 49 -6.79 -3.56 -12.85
CA VAL A 49 -6.06 -3.10 -11.65
C VAL A 49 -4.55 -3.35 -11.75
N TRP A 50 -4.15 -4.46 -12.37
CA TRP A 50 -2.77 -4.91 -12.44
C TRP A 50 -2.27 -4.95 -13.88
N ASN A 51 -1.38 -4.02 -14.23
CA ASN A 51 -0.65 -4.02 -15.49
C ASN A 51 0.84 -3.74 -15.26
N ALA A 52 1.61 -3.65 -16.35
CA ALA A 52 3.04 -3.38 -16.28
C ALA A 52 3.38 -2.06 -15.54
N THR A 53 2.56 -1.03 -15.67
CA THR A 53 2.75 0.25 -14.96
C THR A 53 2.45 0.12 -13.48
N THR A 54 1.35 -0.56 -13.09
CA THR A 54 1.06 -0.87 -11.67
C THR A 54 2.22 -1.65 -11.04
N ALA A 55 2.72 -2.67 -11.73
CA ALA A 55 3.83 -3.49 -11.27
C ALA A 55 5.15 -2.71 -11.18
N GLU A 56 5.41 -1.78 -12.11
CA GLU A 56 6.58 -0.90 -12.06
C GLU A 56 6.52 0.03 -10.83
N ILE A 57 5.37 0.65 -10.57
CA ILE A 57 5.17 1.48 -9.37
C ILE A 57 5.37 0.63 -8.12
N ALA A 58 4.69 -0.52 -8.01
CA ALA A 58 4.78 -1.43 -6.87
C ALA A 58 6.23 -1.93 -6.61
N SER A 59 6.96 -2.29 -7.67
CA SER A 59 8.35 -2.78 -7.55
C SER A 59 9.35 -1.68 -7.19
N SER A 60 9.11 -0.44 -7.61
CA SER A 60 9.90 0.73 -7.21
C SER A 60 9.62 1.17 -5.77
N ALA A 61 8.47 0.77 -5.22
CA ALA A 61 7.96 1.31 -3.97
C ALA A 61 8.58 0.65 -2.73
N SER A 62 8.68 1.42 -1.64
CA SER A 62 9.05 0.91 -0.32
C SER A 62 8.49 1.75 0.81
N LEU A 63 8.21 1.07 1.93
CA LEU A 63 7.82 1.65 3.21
C LEU A 63 8.94 1.39 4.21
N GLN A 64 9.69 2.43 4.57
CA GLN A 64 10.75 2.35 5.58
C GLN A 64 10.28 2.92 6.91
N PHE A 65 10.15 2.06 7.92
CA PHE A 65 9.82 2.44 9.29
C PHE A 65 11.11 2.52 10.10
N THR A 66 11.34 3.65 10.76
CA THR A 66 12.52 3.88 11.62
C THR A 66 12.08 4.35 12.99
N LEU A 67 12.54 3.66 14.04
CA LEU A 67 12.37 4.12 15.41
C LEU A 67 13.36 5.26 15.70
N SER A 68 12.85 6.46 15.95
CA SER A 68 13.63 7.64 16.34
C SER A 68 13.16 8.12 17.71
N GLY A 69 13.94 7.83 18.76
CA GLY A 69 13.50 8.01 20.13
C GLY A 69 12.26 7.17 20.44
N ASN A 70 11.14 7.83 20.75
CA ASN A 70 9.85 7.19 21.03
C ASN A 70 8.84 7.25 19.87
N GLN A 71 9.24 7.79 18.71
CA GLN A 71 8.36 7.96 17.56
C GLN A 71 8.83 7.08 16.40
N ILE A 72 7.89 6.45 15.69
CA ILE A 72 8.19 5.74 14.45
C ILE A 72 8.04 6.75 13.31
N GLN A 73 9.08 6.91 12.53
CA GLN A 73 9.05 7.65 11.27
C GLN A 73 8.82 6.67 10.13
N LEU A 74 7.96 7.04 9.18
CA LEU A 74 7.77 6.35 7.92
C LEU A 74 8.38 7.18 6.79
N THR A 75 9.17 6.53 5.95
CA THR A 75 9.60 7.08 4.66
C THR A 75 9.05 6.20 3.55
N VAL A 76 8.21 6.79 2.70
CA VAL A 76 7.70 6.20 1.46
C VAL A 76 8.65 6.58 0.34
N LYS A 77 9.12 5.60 -0.45
CA LYS A 77 9.80 5.83 -1.73
C LYS A 77 9.05 5.14 -2.83
N GLN A 78 9.01 5.73 -4.03
CA GLN A 78 8.41 5.13 -5.22
C GLN A 78 8.80 5.90 -6.49
N LYS A 79 8.56 5.28 -7.65
CA LYS A 79 8.34 5.99 -8.91
C LYS A 79 6.94 6.61 -8.87
N LEU A 80 6.86 7.92 -8.97
CA LEU A 80 5.61 8.68 -8.89
C LEU A 80 5.24 9.24 -10.26
N TYR A 81 4.01 8.99 -10.69
CA TYR A 81 3.39 9.65 -11.83
C TYR A 81 2.47 10.75 -11.28
N LYS A 82 2.68 11.98 -11.69
CA LYS A 82 1.71 13.05 -11.48
C LYS A 82 0.82 13.12 -12.70
N GLU A 83 -0.48 13.07 -12.48
CA GLU A 83 -1.48 13.17 -13.54
C GLU A 83 -2.55 14.19 -13.19
N HIS A 84 -3.21 14.72 -14.21
CA HIS A 84 -4.45 15.47 -14.07
C HIS A 84 -5.51 14.89 -15.00
N GLN A 85 -6.76 15.15 -14.62
CA GLN A 85 -7.91 14.80 -15.45
C GLN A 85 -8.20 15.95 -16.42
N THR A 86 -8.42 15.62 -17.68
CA THR A 86 -8.85 16.55 -18.73
C THR A 86 -9.91 15.91 -19.61
N THR A 87 -10.39 16.61 -20.63
CA THR A 87 -11.38 16.12 -21.59
C THR A 87 -10.77 16.06 -22.99
N ASN A 88 -10.92 14.94 -23.69
CA ASN A 88 -10.45 14.79 -25.05
C ASN A 88 -11.40 15.47 -26.07
N GLU A 89 -11.03 15.48 -27.35
CA GLU A 89 -11.83 16.09 -28.43
C GLU A 89 -13.23 15.49 -28.58
N SER A 90 -13.43 14.24 -28.14
CA SER A 90 -14.70 13.52 -28.14
C SER A 90 -15.57 13.81 -26.91
N GLY A 91 -15.11 14.63 -25.97
CA GLY A 91 -15.84 14.95 -24.74
C GLY A 91 -15.66 13.93 -23.60
N GLU A 92 -14.76 12.94 -23.75
CA GLU A 92 -14.49 11.93 -22.74
C GLU A 92 -13.43 12.42 -21.73
N SER A 93 -13.64 12.10 -20.46
CA SER A 93 -12.65 12.37 -19.43
C SER A 93 -11.47 11.40 -19.53
N ILE A 94 -10.28 11.96 -19.72
CA ILE A 94 -9.03 11.23 -19.81
C ILE A 94 -8.06 11.71 -18.72
N TRP A 95 -7.10 10.86 -18.39
CA TRP A 95 -5.99 11.19 -17.50
C TRP A 95 -4.73 11.43 -18.32
N VAL A 96 -4.01 12.51 -18.01
CA VAL A 96 -2.78 12.90 -18.68
C VAL A 96 -1.66 12.96 -17.67
N THR A 97 -0.56 12.25 -17.94
CA THR A 97 0.65 12.30 -17.13
C THR A 97 1.38 13.62 -17.38
N ASP A 98 1.54 14.41 -16.32
CA ASP A 98 2.29 15.66 -16.33
C ASP A 98 3.79 15.43 -16.10
N GLN A 99 4.10 14.53 -15.17
CA GLN A 99 5.46 14.32 -14.70
C GLN A 99 5.66 12.89 -14.23
N VAL A 100 6.84 12.34 -14.50
CA VAL A 100 7.33 11.09 -13.89
C VAL A 100 8.53 11.42 -13.02
N ILE A 101 8.53 10.94 -11.77
CA ILE A 101 9.60 11.14 -10.79
C ILE A 101 10.08 9.75 -10.34
N ASP A 102 11.27 9.33 -10.78
CA ASP A 102 11.75 7.96 -10.55
C ASP A 102 12.08 7.63 -9.09
N ASN A 103 12.40 8.63 -8.27
CA ASN A 103 12.85 8.46 -6.88
C ASN A 103 12.10 9.41 -5.94
N PHE A 104 10.78 9.48 -6.07
CA PHE A 104 9.96 10.27 -5.15
C PHE A 104 10.12 9.75 -3.72
N THR A 105 10.22 10.67 -2.76
CA THR A 105 10.30 10.34 -1.34
C THR A 105 9.35 11.24 -0.55
N ASN A 106 8.59 10.65 0.36
CA ASN A 106 7.75 11.36 1.32
C ASN A 106 7.97 10.78 2.72
N SER A 107 8.02 11.63 3.74
CA SER A 107 8.26 11.20 5.11
C SER A 107 7.21 11.76 6.06
N GLY A 108 6.80 10.92 7.00
CA GLY A 108 5.81 11.23 8.02
C GLY A 108 6.03 10.39 9.25
N SER A 109 5.06 10.43 10.15
CA SER A 109 5.10 9.72 11.41
C SER A 109 4.03 8.63 11.49
N VAL A 110 4.30 7.64 12.34
CA VAL A 110 3.42 6.51 12.61
C VAL A 110 3.20 6.41 14.10
N THR A 111 1.94 6.37 14.51
CA THR A 111 1.52 6.04 15.88
C THR A 111 0.91 4.65 15.88
N VAL A 112 1.41 3.76 16.74
CA VAL A 112 0.92 2.38 16.86
C VAL A 112 -0.08 2.31 18.01
N ASN A 113 -1.26 1.78 17.72
CA ASN A 113 -2.20 1.31 18.73
C ASN A 113 -2.23 -0.22 18.70
N ALA A 114 -1.61 -0.85 19.70
CA ALA A 114 -1.49 -2.30 19.76
C ALA A 114 -2.79 -3.00 20.19
N GLU A 115 -3.66 -2.32 20.93
CA GLU A 115 -4.94 -2.87 21.39
C GLU A 115 -5.90 -3.01 20.21
N ASP A 116 -6.02 -1.95 19.41
CA ASP A 116 -6.88 -1.93 18.22
C ASP A 116 -6.21 -2.53 16.97
N GLN A 117 -4.93 -2.90 17.07
CA GLN A 117 -4.09 -3.37 15.96
C GLN A 117 -4.07 -2.38 14.79
N THR A 118 -3.90 -1.09 15.08
CA THR A 118 -3.89 -0.04 14.06
C THR A 118 -2.61 0.78 14.02
N LEU A 119 -2.31 1.34 12.85
CA LEU A 119 -1.29 2.34 12.60
C LEU A 119 -1.96 3.64 12.16
N ALA A 120 -1.77 4.72 12.90
CA ALA A 120 -2.10 6.05 12.42
C ALA A 120 -0.90 6.62 11.66
N ILE A 121 -1.04 6.76 10.34
CA ILE A 121 0.01 7.19 9.42
C ILE A 121 -0.28 8.61 8.96
N SER A 122 0.68 9.52 9.17
CA SER A 122 0.46 10.96 8.94
C SER A 122 0.67 11.42 7.49
N ILE A 123 0.97 10.49 6.58
CA ILE A 123 1.17 10.74 5.16
C ILE A 123 0.45 9.66 4.37
N PRO A 124 0.10 9.93 3.11
CA PRO A 124 -0.32 8.88 2.20
C PRO A 124 0.75 7.79 1.99
N LEU A 125 0.30 6.58 1.69
CA LEU A 125 1.17 5.46 1.27
C LEU A 125 1.52 5.54 -0.23
N ILE A 126 1.55 4.40 -0.92
CA ILE A 126 1.98 4.28 -2.31
C ILE A 126 0.92 4.89 -3.23
N ASP A 127 1.36 5.66 -4.22
CA ASP A 127 0.51 6.31 -5.20
C ASP A 127 0.59 5.57 -6.53
N TYR A 128 -0.54 5.01 -6.96
CA TYR A 128 -0.65 4.24 -8.19
C TYR A 128 -1.19 5.06 -9.37
N SER A 129 -1.12 6.39 -9.29
CA SER A 129 -1.43 7.30 -10.40
C SER A 129 -0.72 6.88 -11.68
N GLY A 130 -1.33 7.14 -12.83
CA GLY A 130 -0.80 6.71 -14.13
C GLY A 130 -0.95 5.21 -14.43
N SER A 131 -1.59 4.45 -13.54
CA SER A 131 -1.89 3.02 -13.72
C SER A 131 -3.40 2.72 -13.57
N PRO A 132 -3.87 1.52 -13.95
CA PRO A 132 -5.26 1.10 -13.70
C PRO A 132 -5.63 1.09 -12.20
N ALA A 133 -4.64 0.92 -11.33
CA ALA A 133 -4.81 0.99 -9.88
C ALA A 133 -4.85 2.42 -9.32
N ARG A 134 -4.95 3.49 -10.13
CA ARG A 134 -5.00 4.89 -9.67
C ARG A 134 -6.07 5.20 -8.64
N TRP A 135 -7.09 4.37 -8.51
CA TRP A 135 -8.11 4.53 -7.46
C TRP A 135 -7.56 4.17 -6.06
N LEU A 136 -6.40 3.51 -5.97
CA LEU A 136 -5.60 3.31 -4.75
C LEU A 136 -4.72 4.52 -4.40
N SER A 137 -4.76 5.61 -5.18
CA SER A 137 -3.82 6.72 -5.04
C SER A 137 -3.88 7.45 -3.71
N SER A 138 -2.82 8.23 -3.46
CA SER A 138 -2.44 8.85 -2.20
C SER A 138 -3.48 9.80 -1.57
N THR A 139 -4.51 10.24 -2.30
CA THR A 139 -5.54 11.12 -1.74
C THR A 139 -6.57 10.29 -0.98
N GLY A 140 -6.44 10.22 0.35
CA GLY A 140 -7.33 9.45 1.23
C GLY A 140 -6.65 8.25 1.89
N ASN A 141 -5.42 7.88 1.53
CA ASN A 141 -4.69 6.76 2.11
C ASN A 141 -3.78 7.16 3.29
N GLU A 142 -3.90 8.39 3.79
CA GLU A 142 -3.46 8.81 5.13
C GLU A 142 -4.51 8.46 6.20
N GLY A 143 -4.08 8.32 7.46
CA GLY A 143 -4.99 8.05 8.58
C GLY A 143 -4.80 6.68 9.21
N VAL A 144 -5.89 6.04 9.62
CA VAL A 144 -5.85 4.80 10.42
C VAL A 144 -5.86 3.59 9.51
N TRP A 145 -4.82 2.77 9.62
CA TRP A 145 -4.65 1.51 8.92
C TRP A 145 -4.71 0.35 9.90
N TYR A 146 -5.41 -0.71 9.54
CA TYR A 146 -5.42 -1.96 10.30
C TYR A 146 -4.23 -2.84 9.93
N LEU A 147 -3.63 -3.46 10.94
CA LEU A 147 -2.72 -4.58 10.76
C LEU A 147 -3.58 -5.85 10.68
N VAL A 148 -3.68 -6.41 9.48
CA VAL A 148 -4.62 -7.50 9.23
C VAL A 148 -3.93 -8.86 9.46
N PRO A 149 -4.48 -9.74 10.31
CA PRO A 149 -3.89 -11.04 10.58
C PRO A 149 -4.19 -12.03 9.44
N HIS A 150 -3.48 -11.90 8.33
CA HIS A 150 -3.61 -12.76 7.15
C HIS A 150 -2.27 -13.44 6.78
N GLY A 151 -2.33 -14.61 6.14
CA GLY A 151 -1.13 -15.36 5.73
C GLY A 151 -0.18 -15.77 6.87
N GLY A 152 -0.68 -15.84 8.11
CA GLY A 152 0.14 -16.08 9.31
C GLY A 152 0.89 -14.84 9.82
N SER A 153 0.70 -13.68 9.18
CA SER A 153 1.22 -12.40 9.65
C SER A 153 0.45 -11.92 10.86
N THR A 154 1.18 -11.37 11.82
CA THR A 154 0.68 -10.81 13.08
C THR A 154 1.55 -9.63 13.44
N TYR A 155 1.12 -8.82 14.41
CA TYR A 155 1.96 -7.75 14.92
C TYR A 155 3.34 -8.24 15.39
N THR A 156 3.50 -9.47 15.88
CA THR A 156 4.74 -9.93 16.51
C THR A 156 5.73 -10.65 15.59
N ASN A 157 5.38 -10.88 14.32
CA ASN A 157 6.20 -11.63 13.37
C ASN A 157 6.29 -10.97 11.98
N VAL A 158 6.04 -9.67 11.92
CA VAL A 158 6.07 -8.87 10.67
C VAL A 158 7.43 -8.92 9.99
N GLU A 159 8.49 -9.13 10.76
CA GLU A 159 9.86 -9.28 10.28
C GLU A 159 10.11 -10.57 9.50
N THR A 160 9.21 -11.55 9.59
CA THR A 160 9.30 -12.82 8.86
C THR A 160 8.22 -12.92 7.80
N ASN A 161 6.98 -12.51 8.15
CA ASN A 161 5.81 -12.75 7.31
C ASN A 161 5.35 -11.52 6.53
N GLY A 162 5.96 -10.36 6.74
CA GLY A 162 5.51 -9.10 6.15
C GLY A 162 4.35 -8.47 6.93
N ILE A 163 3.73 -7.46 6.33
CA ILE A 163 2.59 -6.73 6.89
C ILE A 163 1.44 -6.68 5.88
N TRP A 164 0.22 -6.93 6.36
CA TRP A 164 -1.01 -6.70 5.63
C TRP A 164 -1.64 -5.44 6.20
N LEU A 165 -1.73 -4.38 5.39
CA LEU A 165 -2.28 -3.10 5.80
C LEU A 165 -3.67 -2.92 5.19
N GLY A 166 -4.67 -2.76 6.05
CA GLY A 166 -6.06 -2.56 5.66
C GLY A 166 -6.50 -1.11 5.85
N TYR A 167 -7.09 -0.51 4.82
CA TYR A 167 -7.73 0.81 4.88
C TYR A 167 -9.22 0.69 4.56
N THR A 168 -10.08 1.23 5.43
CA THR A 168 -11.54 1.20 5.22
C THR A 168 -11.91 2.17 4.10
N SER A 169 -12.06 1.63 2.88
CA SER A 169 -12.26 2.41 1.66
C SER A 169 -13.71 2.81 1.42
N LYS A 170 -14.68 2.08 1.99
CA LYS A 170 -16.10 2.42 2.04
C LYS A 170 -16.77 1.72 3.22
N THR A 171 -18.04 2.06 3.49
CA THR A 171 -18.84 1.37 4.51
C THR A 171 -18.77 -0.15 4.27
N ASP A 172 -18.27 -0.87 5.27
CA ASP A 172 -18.13 -2.33 5.32
C ASP A 172 -17.13 -2.98 4.33
N GLU A 173 -16.28 -2.22 3.66
CA GLU A 173 -15.19 -2.76 2.83
C GLU A 173 -13.83 -2.18 3.25
N THR A 174 -12.86 -3.07 3.41
CA THR A 174 -11.47 -2.73 3.68
C THR A 174 -10.62 -3.18 2.52
N THR A 175 -9.91 -2.23 1.91
CA THR A 175 -8.87 -2.51 0.93
C THR A 175 -7.60 -2.94 1.64
N ILE A 176 -7.03 -4.08 1.25
CA ILE A 176 -5.85 -4.67 1.88
C ILE A 176 -4.69 -4.62 0.90
N LEU A 177 -3.52 -4.23 1.40
CA LEU A 177 -2.25 -4.25 0.67
C LEU A 177 -1.26 -5.12 1.45
N HIS A 178 -0.61 -6.06 0.77
CA HIS A 178 0.46 -6.86 1.35
C HIS A 178 1.82 -6.23 1.07
N PHE A 179 2.65 -6.15 2.10
CA PHE A 179 4.04 -5.74 1.97
C PHE A 179 4.97 -6.78 2.57
N VAL A 180 5.91 -7.25 1.78
CA VAL A 180 6.95 -8.20 2.17
C VAL A 180 8.18 -7.46 2.68
N VAL A 181 8.98 -8.14 3.50
CA VAL A 181 10.25 -7.59 4.01
C VAL A 181 11.22 -7.42 2.84
N ALA A 182 11.84 -6.25 2.73
CA ALA A 182 12.94 -6.05 1.79
C ALA A 182 14.19 -6.73 2.34
N GLU A 183 14.79 -7.62 1.55
CA GLU A 183 16.14 -8.18 1.80
C GLU A 183 17.22 -7.08 1.85
#